data_AF-A0A6G4AW94-F1
#
_entry.id   AF-A0A6G4AW94-F1
#
_cell.length_a   1.000
_cell.length_b   1.000
_cell.length_c   1.000
_cell.angle_alpha   90.00
_cell.angle_beta   90.00
_cell.angle_gamma   90.00
#
_symmetry.space_group_name_H-M   'P 1'
#
loop_
_entity.id
_entity.type
_entity.pdbx_description
1 polymer ?
#
loop_
_entity_poly.entity_id
_entity_poly.type
_entity_poly.pdbx_seq_one_letter_code
_entity_poly.pdbx_strand_id
1 'polypeptide(L)' 'MVDMKAAARKVFDAYDLDADGQITAKEYQQVVAELRGEHLTDEQAQRFIDVLDTDGDGTMSFEEFWAPMQGVAD' A
#
# COMPACT_ATOMS: atom_id res chain seq x y z
N MET A 1 -7.11 19.17 5.87
CA MET A 1 -7.42 17.83 5.31
C MET A 1 -6.76 17.58 3.95
N VAL A 2 -6.47 18.62 3.16
CA VAL A 2 -5.81 18.47 1.84
C VAL A 2 -4.36 17.98 1.96
N ASP A 3 -3.65 18.40 3.00
CA ASP A 3 -2.23 18.05 3.21
C ASP A 3 -2.01 16.57 3.54
N MET A 4 -2.94 15.95 4.28
CA MET A 4 -2.80 14.55 4.71
C MET A 4 -3.00 13.58 3.56
N LYS A 5 -3.97 13.87 2.66
CA LYS A 5 -4.16 13.09 1.43
C LYS A 5 -2.96 13.23 0.49
N ALA A 6 -2.38 14.43 0.39
CA ALA A 6 -1.17 14.65 -0.39
C ALA A 6 0.06 13.94 0.20
N ALA A 7 0.19 13.91 1.53
CA ALA A 7 1.24 13.15 2.20
C ALA A 7 1.06 11.63 2.00
N ALA A 8 -0.15 11.11 2.15
CA ALA A 8 -0.47 9.72 1.86
C ALA A 8 -0.16 9.37 0.41
N ARG A 9 -0.46 10.26 -0.54
CA ARG A 9 -0.13 10.05 -1.96
C ARG A 9 1.37 9.95 -2.19
N LYS A 10 2.16 10.81 -1.58
CA LYS A 10 3.63 10.73 -1.66
C LYS A 10 4.20 9.43 -1.09
N VAL A 11 3.57 8.91 -0.03
CA VAL A 11 3.95 7.62 0.54
C VAL A 11 3.57 6.51 -0.44
N PHE A 12 2.35 6.51 -0.95
CA PHE A 12 1.87 5.55 -1.96
C PHE A 12 2.79 5.51 -3.19
N ASP A 13 3.09 6.67 -3.77
CA ASP A 13 3.97 6.80 -4.94
C ASP A 13 5.43 6.34 -4.66
N ALA A 14 5.82 6.16 -3.39
CA ALA A 14 7.12 5.59 -3.04
C ALA A 14 7.10 4.05 -2.96
N TYR A 15 5.91 3.44 -2.85
CA TYR A 15 5.72 2.00 -2.88
C TYR A 15 5.33 1.50 -4.28
N ASP A 16 4.56 2.26 -5.04
CA ASP A 16 4.19 2.01 -6.43
C ASP A 16 5.39 2.26 -7.35
N LEU A 17 6.10 1.20 -7.73
CA LEU A 17 7.40 1.29 -8.41
C LEU A 17 7.25 1.46 -9.92
N ASP A 18 6.19 0.91 -10.49
CA ASP A 18 5.90 1.02 -11.92
C ASP A 18 4.92 2.16 -12.27
N ALA A 19 4.37 2.82 -11.25
CA ALA A 19 3.44 3.94 -11.36
C ALA A 19 2.13 3.57 -12.06
N ASP A 20 1.68 2.32 -11.92
CA ASP A 20 0.39 1.85 -12.45
C ASP A 20 -0.81 2.30 -11.59
N GLY A 21 -0.55 2.85 -10.40
CA GLY A 21 -1.56 3.32 -9.46
C GLY A 21 -2.02 2.27 -8.46
N GLN A 22 -1.35 1.12 -8.40
CA GLN A 22 -1.60 -0.01 -7.52
C GLN A 22 -0.30 -0.41 -6.84
N ILE A 23 -0.38 -1.02 -5.65
CA ILE A 23 0.79 -1.59 -4.99
C ILE A 23 0.60 -3.09 -4.93
N THR A 24 1.45 -3.82 -5.62
CA THR A 24 1.51 -5.28 -5.53
C THR A 24 2.27 -5.72 -4.29
N ALA A 25 2.02 -6.96 -3.84
CA ALA A 25 2.78 -7.55 -2.73
C ALA A 25 4.31 -7.52 -2.98
N LYS A 26 4.73 -7.68 -4.24
CA LYS A 26 6.15 -7.66 -4.64
C LYS A 26 6.77 -6.28 -4.48
N GLU A 27 6.07 -5.24 -4.92
CA GLU A 27 6.56 -3.86 -4.80
C GLU A 27 6.64 -3.44 -3.35
N TYR A 28 5.62 -3.78 -2.55
CA TYR A 28 5.66 -3.60 -1.11
C TYR A 28 6.88 -4.32 -0.48
N GLN A 29 7.13 -5.57 -0.85
CA GLN A 29 8.27 -6.35 -0.37
C GLN A 29 9.60 -5.67 -0.72
N GLN A 30 9.74 -5.21 -1.96
CA GLN A 30 10.97 -4.58 -2.43
C GLN A 30 11.24 -3.29 -1.66
N VAL A 31 10.23 -2.44 -1.53
CA VAL A 31 10.36 -1.15 -0.84
C VAL A 31 10.61 -1.34 0.64
N VAL A 32 9.97 -2.32 1.29
CA VAL A 32 10.24 -2.65 2.70
C VAL A 32 11.67 -3.15 2.89
N ALA A 33 12.17 -3.97 1.97
CA ALA A 33 13.56 -4.42 2.00
C ALA A 33 14.55 -3.26 1.82
N GLU A 34 14.25 -2.31 0.93
CA GLU A 34 15.10 -1.13 0.69
C GLU A 34 15.06 -0.12 1.84
N LEU A 35 13.88 0.14 2.43
CA LEU A 35 13.71 1.15 3.48
C LEU A 35 14.07 0.65 4.88
N ARG A 36 13.75 -0.61 5.20
CA ARG A 36 13.94 -1.18 6.54
C ARG A 36 15.09 -2.20 6.62
N GLY A 37 15.61 -2.66 5.48
CA GLY A 37 16.57 -3.77 5.45
C GLY A 37 15.95 -5.10 5.87
N GLU A 38 14.62 -5.22 5.82
CA GLU A 38 13.89 -6.41 6.24
C GLU A 38 13.27 -7.11 5.04
N HIS A 39 13.54 -8.42 4.91
CA HIS A 39 12.95 -9.24 3.86
C HIS A 39 11.69 -9.91 4.39
N LEU A 40 10.53 -9.41 3.95
CA LEU A 40 9.26 -10.10 4.15
C LEU A 40 9.21 -11.34 3.25
N THR A 41 8.53 -12.39 3.69
CA THR A 41 8.14 -13.50 2.81
C THR A 41 6.97 -13.07 1.92
N ASP A 42 6.77 -13.78 0.80
CA ASP A 42 5.62 -13.52 -0.09
C ASP A 42 4.29 -13.61 0.69
N GLU A 43 4.16 -14.57 1.62
CA GLU A 43 2.98 -14.71 2.48
C GLU A 43 2.77 -13.51 3.42
N GLN A 44 3.84 -12.92 3.95
CA GLN A 44 3.75 -11.76 4.85
C GLN A 44 3.37 -10.50 4.08
N ALA A 45 3.95 -10.31 2.89
CA ALA A 45 3.62 -9.19 2.02
C ALA A 45 2.18 -9.30 1.52
N GLN A 46 1.78 -10.49 1.06
CA GLN A 46 0.41 -10.73 0.60
C GLN A 46 -0.61 -10.50 1.71
N ARG A 47 -0.37 -10.99 2.93
CA ARG A 47 -1.25 -10.70 4.07
C ARG A 47 -1.41 -9.22 4.37
N PHE A 48 -0.40 -8.41 4.09
CA PHE A 48 -0.48 -6.97 4.27
C PHE A 48 -1.38 -6.31 3.23
N ILE A 49 -1.27 -6.76 1.98
CA ILE A 49 -2.16 -6.35 0.89
C ILE A 49 -3.59 -6.80 1.21
N ASP A 50 -3.81 -8.08 1.54
CA ASP A 50 -5.13 -8.67 1.80
C ASP A 50 -5.91 -7.99 2.94
N VAL A 51 -5.23 -7.30 3.87
CA VAL A 51 -5.90 -6.55 4.96
C VAL A 51 -6.52 -5.25 4.48
N LEU A 52 -5.99 -4.68 3.40
CA LEU A 52 -6.40 -3.40 2.84
C LEU A 52 -7.13 -3.56 1.50
N ASP A 53 -6.89 -4.67 0.80
CA ASP A 53 -7.59 -5.09 -0.41
C ASP A 53 -9.06 -5.42 -0.09
N THR A 54 -9.93 -4.48 -0.43
CA THR A 54 -11.38 -4.56 -0.19
C THR A 54 -12.15 -5.05 -1.39
N ASP A 55 -11.61 -4.86 -2.60
CA ASP A 55 -12.26 -5.29 -3.83
C ASP A 55 -11.82 -6.70 -4.30
N GLY A 56 -10.75 -7.23 -3.69
CA GLY A 56 -10.23 -8.57 -3.88
C GLY A 56 -9.41 -8.73 -5.16
N ASP A 57 -8.83 -7.64 -5.69
CA ASP A 57 -8.01 -7.68 -6.90
C ASP A 57 -6.57 -8.18 -6.67
N GLY A 58 -6.19 -8.37 -5.40
CA GLY A 58 -4.88 -8.86 -4.98
C GLY A 58 -3.79 -7.79 -4.96
N THR A 59 -4.16 -6.53 -5.14
CA THR A 59 -3.31 -5.35 -5.07
C THR A 59 -3.90 -4.33 -4.10
N MET A 60 -3.18 -3.23 -3.87
CA MET A 60 -3.67 -2.14 -3.03
C MET A 60 -3.74 -0.87 -3.85
N SER A 61 -4.96 -0.39 -4.09
CA SER A 61 -5.19 0.90 -4.74
C SER A 61 -4.94 2.07 -3.77
N PHE A 62 -4.75 3.27 -4.31
CA PHE A 62 -4.62 4.47 -3.48
C PHE A 62 -5.86 4.73 -2.60
N GLU A 63 -7.04 4.35 -3.07
CA GLU A 63 -8.29 4.50 -2.33
C GLU A 63 -8.31 3.59 -1.11
N GLU A 64 -7.86 2.34 -1.25
CA GLU A 64 -7.72 1.36 -0.17
C GLU A 64 -6.63 1.73 0.82
N PHE A 65 -5.51 2.30 0.34
CA PHE A 65 -4.45 2.83 1.18
C PHE A 65 -4.93 4.00 2.07
N TRP A 66 -5.80 4.86 1.53
CA TRP A 66 -6.30 6.06 2.21
C TRP A 66 -7.58 5.83 3.04
N ALA A 67 -8.41 4.86 2.66
CA ALA A 67 -9.66 4.51 3.34
C ALA A 67 -9.52 4.36 4.87
N PRO A 68 -8.56 3.59 5.42
CA PRO A 68 -8.41 3.44 6.87
C PRO A 68 -8.00 4.76 7.55
N MET A 69 -7.34 5.68 6.86
CA MET A 69 -6.99 7.00 7.41
C MET A 69 -8.17 7.97 7.48
N GLN A 70 -9.28 7.69 6.76
CA GLN A 70 -10.50 8.49 6.87
C GLN A 70 -11.33 8.14 8.12
N GLY A 71 -11.03 7.02 8.77
CA GLY A 71 -11.75 6.50 9.92
C GLY A 71 -13.10 5.93 9.49
N VAL A 72 -13.30 4.63 9.74
CA VAL A 72 -14.59 3.91 9.77
C VAL A 72 -15.75 4.74 9.23
N ALA A 73 -15.92 4.75 7.90
CA ALA A 73 -17.19 5.13 7.32
C ALA A 73 -17.99 3.82 7.23
N ASP A 74 -18.90 3.64 8.19
CA ASP A 74 -19.96 2.62 8.20
C ASP A 74 -20.57 2.37 6.81
#